data_AF-A0A8T1Z8R9-F1
#
_entry.id   AF-A0A8T1Z8R9-F1
#
_cell.length_a   1.000
_cell.length_b   1.000
_cell.length_c   1.000
_cell.angle_alpha   90.00
_cell.angle_beta   90.00
_cell.angle_gamma   90.00
#
_symmetry.space_group_name_H-M   'P 1'
#
loop_
_entity.id
_entity.type
_entity.pdbx_description
1 polymer ?
#
loop_
_entity_poly.entity_id
_entity_poly.type
_entity_poly.pdbx_seq_one_letter_code
_entity_poly.pdbx_strand_id
1 'polypeptide(L)'
;MLNFLIFSFFLCSLFFQNFGILFLVRVKCLGLSQKKILHFFRIEKQSHRTDKLELSQETRKRRRSCSLTVKKRRRKLLPLVPSEDPDRRLAQMGTLATALTALGIKYSDGLNYVPGMAPRSANQSKYEKGGMQVLSKEDLETLEQCQSMYRRGECPPLVVVFDPLEGYTVEADGPIKDLTFIAEYTGDVDYLKNREKDDCDSIMTLLLSEDPSKTLVICPDKFGNISRFINGINNHNPFAKKKQNCKCVRYSINGECRVLLVATRDISKGERLYYDYNGYEHEYPTHHFL
;
A
#
# COMPACT_ATOMS: atom_id res chain seq x y z
N MET A 1 -29.44 12.24 -14.73
CA MET A 1 -30.50 12.47 -13.72
C MET A 1 -30.04 11.70 -12.49
N LEU A 2 -29.18 12.26 -11.64
CA LEU A 2 -29.45 13.31 -10.64
C LEU A 2 -30.61 12.93 -9.70
N ASN A 3 -30.27 12.79 -8.42
CA ASN A 3 -31.10 12.57 -7.22
C ASN A 3 -31.56 11.14 -6.95
N PHE A 4 -30.80 10.41 -6.13
CA PHE A 4 -31.31 9.64 -4.97
C PHE A 4 -30.15 9.42 -3.99
N LEU A 5 -29.72 10.51 -3.35
CA LEU A 5 -28.89 10.50 -2.14
C LEU A 5 -29.74 11.09 -1.02
N ILE A 6 -29.47 10.68 0.22
CA ILE A 6 -30.15 11.03 1.47
C ILE A 6 -31.32 10.10 1.80
N PHE A 7 -31.02 8.98 2.47
CA PHE A 7 -31.76 8.44 3.63
C PHE A 7 -31.18 7.07 4.05
N SER A 8 -29.96 7.04 4.60
CA SER A 8 -29.53 5.89 5.42
C SER A 8 -28.38 6.21 6.40
N PHE A 9 -28.14 7.48 6.71
CA PHE A 9 -27.05 7.92 7.60
C PHE A 9 -27.47 8.08 9.08
N PHE A 10 -28.61 7.53 9.51
CA PHE A 10 -29.21 7.90 10.80
C PHE A 10 -29.62 6.77 11.77
N LEU A 11 -29.17 5.53 11.60
CA LEU A 11 -29.60 4.45 12.52
C LEU A 11 -28.53 3.57 13.16
N CYS A 12 -27.23 3.92 13.10
CA CYS A 12 -26.20 3.18 13.85
C CYS A 12 -25.54 3.96 14.99
N SER A 13 -26.00 5.19 15.28
CA SER A 13 -25.35 6.09 16.25
C SER A 13 -26.07 6.20 17.60
N LEU A 14 -27.10 5.38 17.88
CA LEU A 14 -28.03 5.63 18.99
C LEU A 14 -28.34 4.40 19.86
N PHE A 15 -27.35 3.53 20.10
CA PHE A 15 -27.48 2.46 21.10
C PHE A 15 -26.29 2.28 22.07
N PHE A 16 -25.48 3.32 22.25
CA PHE A 16 -24.49 3.37 23.33
C PHE A 16 -24.51 4.72 24.07
N GLN A 17 -25.68 5.08 24.60
CA GLN A 17 -25.76 6.02 25.72
C GLN A 17 -26.63 5.39 26.81
N ASN A 18 -25.96 4.68 27.72
CA ASN A 18 -26.23 4.60 29.16
C ASN A 18 -25.58 3.33 29.68
N PHE A 19 -24.36 3.46 30.21
CA PHE A 19 -23.94 2.96 31.53
C PHE A 19 -22.44 3.22 31.63
N GLY A 20 -22.06 4.06 32.59
CA GLY A 20 -20.68 4.35 32.89
C GLY A 20 -19.96 3.10 33.37
N ILE A 21 -18.84 2.79 32.73
CA ILE A 21 -17.55 2.40 33.32
C ILE A 21 -16.52 2.78 32.26
N LEU A 22 -15.56 3.63 32.63
CA LEU A 22 -14.39 3.99 31.85
C LEU A 22 -13.48 2.75 31.73
N PHE A 23 -13.82 1.81 30.84
CA PHE A 23 -12.88 0.78 30.42
C PHE A 23 -11.91 1.42 29.43
N LEU A 24 -10.78 1.86 29.96
CA LEU A 24 -9.55 2.02 29.19
C LEU A 24 -9.18 0.65 28.62
N VAL A 25 -9.80 0.27 27.49
CA VAL A 25 -9.39 -0.91 26.72
C VAL A 25 -8.07 -0.54 26.05
N ARG A 26 -7.00 -0.64 26.85
CA ARG A 26 -5.65 -0.77 26.34
C ARG A 26 -5.67 -2.09 25.58
N VAL A 27 -5.81 -2.05 24.26
CA VAL A 27 -5.60 -3.22 23.41
C VAL A 27 -4.19 -3.71 23.72
N LYS A 28 -4.11 -4.73 24.57
CA LYS A 28 -2.87 -5.47 24.78
C LYS A 28 -2.58 -6.10 23.42
N CYS A 29 -1.59 -5.58 22.70
CA CYS A 29 -0.94 -6.33 21.64
C CYS A 29 -0.44 -7.63 22.27
N LEU A 30 -1.21 -8.72 22.19
CA LEU A 30 -0.69 -10.04 22.44
C LEU A 30 0.37 -10.28 21.38
N GLY A 31 1.63 -10.11 21.76
CA GLY A 31 2.76 -10.25 20.85
C GLY A 31 2.70 -11.62 20.19
N LEU A 32 2.54 -11.63 18.85
CA LEU A 32 2.71 -12.84 18.07
C LEU A 32 4.16 -13.31 18.25
N SER A 33 4.36 -14.60 18.51
CA SER A 33 5.73 -15.13 18.60
C SER A 33 6.43 -15.02 17.24
N GLN A 34 7.75 -14.89 17.24
CA GLN A 34 8.56 -14.76 16.03
C GLN A 34 8.21 -15.81 14.97
N LYS A 35 8.07 -17.08 15.38
CA LYS A 35 7.70 -18.18 14.48
C LYS A 35 6.33 -17.97 13.84
N LYS A 36 5.36 -17.44 14.57
CA LYS A 36 4.02 -17.13 14.06
C LYS A 36 4.08 -16.01 13.02
N ILE A 37 4.88 -14.97 13.26
CA ILE A 37 5.06 -13.84 12.33
C ILE A 37 5.70 -14.33 11.02
N LEU A 38 6.83 -15.05 11.10
CA LEU A 38 7.50 -15.56 9.90
C LEU A 38 6.60 -16.49 9.08
N HIS A 39 5.82 -17.34 9.75
CA HIS A 39 4.83 -18.20 9.10
C HIS A 39 3.69 -17.40 8.46
N PHE A 40 3.19 -16.36 9.15
CA PHE A 40 2.11 -15.49 8.66
C PHE A 40 2.48 -14.83 7.34
N PHE A 41 3.71 -14.33 7.21
CA PHE A 41 4.22 -13.68 6.00
C PHE A 41 4.87 -14.63 4.99
N ARG A 42 4.91 -15.95 5.27
CA ARG A 42 5.55 -16.97 4.42
C ARG A 42 7.02 -16.64 4.09
N ILE A 43 7.76 -16.14 5.07
CA ILE A 43 9.16 -15.74 4.87
C ILE A 43 10.03 -16.95 4.49
N GLU A 44 10.77 -16.83 3.39
CA GLU A 44 11.69 -17.84 2.91
C GLU A 44 12.89 -17.96 3.86
N LYS A 45 13.19 -19.17 4.35
CA LYS A 45 14.40 -19.42 5.16
C LYS A 45 15.60 -19.37 4.23
N GLN A 46 16.54 -18.46 4.48
CA GLN A 46 17.84 -18.53 3.83
C GLN A 46 18.55 -19.83 4.26
N SER A 47 18.87 -20.71 3.31
CA SER A 47 19.94 -21.69 3.52
C SER A 47 21.24 -20.90 3.63
N HIS A 48 21.90 -20.93 4.79
CA HIS A 48 23.22 -20.33 4.96
C HIS A 48 24.20 -20.92 3.94
N ARG A 49 24.42 -20.22 2.83
CA ARG A 49 25.63 -20.35 2.01
C ARG A 49 26.47 -19.12 2.26
N THR A 50 27.52 -19.33 3.03
CA THR A 50 28.54 -18.35 3.40
C THR A 50 29.44 -18.11 2.19
N ASP A 51 28.98 -17.33 1.22
CA ASP A 51 29.87 -16.89 0.13
C ASP A 51 30.57 -15.60 0.57
N LYS A 52 31.79 -15.78 1.07
CA LYS A 52 32.80 -14.71 1.17
C LYS A 52 33.01 -14.13 -0.22
N LEU A 53 32.52 -12.91 -0.46
CA LEU A 53 32.88 -12.11 -1.63
C LEU A 53 34.26 -11.51 -1.40
N GLU A 54 35.26 -12.08 -2.06
CA GLU A 54 36.59 -11.52 -2.21
C GLU A 54 36.55 -10.24 -3.05
N LEU A 55 37.18 -9.20 -2.53
CA LEU A 55 37.29 -7.88 -3.12
C LEU A 55 38.27 -7.92 -4.31
N SER A 56 37.75 -7.96 -5.54
CA SER A 56 38.55 -7.81 -6.75
C SER A 56 38.80 -6.33 -7.05
N GLN A 57 40.08 -5.96 -7.14
CA GLN A 57 40.56 -4.61 -7.46
C GLN A 57 40.34 -4.29 -8.95
N GLU A 58 39.43 -3.36 -9.25
CA GLU A 58 39.30 -2.81 -10.61
C GLU A 58 40.35 -1.72 -10.89
N THR A 59 41.03 -1.90 -12.01
CA THR A 59 42.08 -1.03 -12.56
C THR A 59 41.50 0.29 -13.08
N ARG A 60 42.08 1.41 -12.62
CA ARG A 60 41.71 2.78 -13.01
C ARG A 60 41.81 2.99 -14.53
N LYS A 61 40.67 3.20 -15.20
CA LYS A 61 40.62 3.81 -16.54
C LYS A 61 40.23 5.29 -16.48
N ARG A 62 41.05 6.10 -17.15
CA ARG A 62 41.10 7.56 -17.21
C ARG A 62 39.82 8.14 -17.84
N ARG A 63 39.06 8.96 -17.10
CA ARG A 63 37.87 9.68 -17.60
C ARG A 63 38.30 10.80 -18.58
N ARG A 64 37.80 10.76 -19.81
CA ARG A 64 37.79 11.91 -20.74
C ARG A 64 36.67 12.86 -20.33
N SER A 65 36.95 14.16 -20.29
CA SER A 65 35.98 15.21 -19.98
C SER A 65 34.99 15.37 -21.13
N CYS A 66 33.70 15.16 -20.84
CA CYS A 66 32.60 15.55 -21.71
C CYS A 66 31.75 16.59 -21.00
N SER A 67 31.24 17.54 -21.78
CA SER A 67 30.56 18.76 -21.34
C SER A 67 29.35 18.47 -20.43
N LEU A 68 29.22 19.30 -19.40
CA LEU A 68 28.11 19.31 -18.45
C LEU A 68 26.84 19.84 -19.13
N THR A 69 26.16 18.97 -19.87
CA THR A 69 24.73 19.15 -20.11
C THR A 69 24.00 18.65 -18.87
N VAL A 70 23.28 19.55 -18.18
CA VAL A 70 22.42 19.20 -17.05
C VAL A 70 21.26 18.35 -17.59
N LYS A 71 21.47 17.04 -17.69
CA LYS A 71 20.39 16.09 -17.87
C LYS A 71 19.49 16.25 -16.65
N LYS A 72 18.24 16.69 -16.85
CA LYS A 72 17.21 16.65 -15.80
C LYS A 72 17.28 15.26 -15.15
N ARG A 73 17.54 15.21 -13.84
CA ARG A 73 17.64 13.95 -13.09
C ARG A 73 16.32 13.21 -13.33
N ARG A 74 16.37 12.07 -14.01
CA ARG A 74 15.18 11.24 -14.22
C ARG A 74 14.63 10.88 -12.85
N ARG A 75 13.35 11.15 -12.62
CA ARG A 75 12.64 10.70 -11.41
C ARG A 75 12.51 9.18 -11.53
N LYS A 76 13.36 8.46 -10.80
CA LYS A 76 13.43 7.00 -10.76
C LYS A 76 12.85 6.53 -9.43
N LEU A 77 12.12 5.42 -9.45
CA LEU A 77 11.67 4.76 -8.23
C LEU A 77 12.89 4.35 -7.38
N LEU A 78 12.81 4.57 -6.07
CA LEU A 78 13.82 4.11 -5.12
C LEU A 78 13.32 2.85 -4.40
N PRO A 79 14.21 1.87 -4.13
CA PRO A 79 13.84 0.70 -3.36
C PRO A 79 13.60 1.07 -1.89
N LEU A 80 12.81 0.25 -1.21
CA LEU A 80 12.63 0.37 0.24
C LEU A 80 13.95 0.16 0.99
N VAL A 81 14.11 0.83 2.13
CA VAL A 81 15.27 0.68 3.03
C VAL A 81 14.76 0.09 4.35
N PRO A 82 14.94 -1.22 4.60
CA PRO A 82 14.48 -1.87 5.81
C PRO A 82 15.19 -1.31 7.04
N SER A 83 14.60 -1.52 8.23
CA SER A 83 15.34 -1.29 9.47
C SER A 83 16.51 -2.27 9.59
N GLU A 84 17.70 -1.76 9.95
CA GLU A 84 18.91 -2.58 10.12
C GLU A 84 18.72 -3.68 11.18
N ASP A 85 18.09 -3.32 12.30
CA ASP A 85 17.79 -4.20 13.42
C ASP A 85 16.71 -5.25 13.04
N PRO A 86 17.04 -6.56 13.06
CA PRO A 86 16.09 -7.64 12.78
C PRO A 86 14.91 -7.68 13.76
N ASP A 87 15.11 -7.38 15.04
CA ASP A 87 14.04 -7.40 16.04
C ASP A 87 13.04 -6.28 15.78
N ARG A 88 13.53 -5.14 15.29
CA ARG A 88 12.69 -4.04 14.83
C ARG A 88 11.86 -4.39 13.60
N ARG A 89 12.44 -5.08 12.62
CA ARG A 89 11.67 -5.59 11.45
C ARG A 89 10.59 -6.58 11.89
N LEU A 90 10.90 -7.44 12.86
CA LEU A 90 9.93 -8.37 13.41
C LEU A 90 8.78 -7.65 14.13
N ALA A 91 9.08 -6.60 14.89
CA ALA A 91 8.06 -5.77 15.53
C ALA A 91 7.16 -5.08 14.50
N GLN A 92 7.74 -4.49 13.44
CA GLN A 92 7.02 -3.89 12.32
C GLN A 92 6.03 -4.86 11.68
N MET A 93 6.51 -6.04 11.26
CA MET A 93 5.67 -7.11 10.73
C MET A 93 4.59 -7.57 11.73
N GLY A 94 4.93 -7.62 13.03
CA GLY A 94 4.00 -7.98 14.10
C GLY A 94 2.80 -7.03 14.21
N THR A 95 3.01 -5.73 14.02
CA THR A 95 1.90 -4.74 14.03
C THR A 95 0.92 -4.98 12.87
N LEU A 96 1.42 -5.22 11.66
CA LEU A 96 0.62 -5.55 10.50
C LEU A 96 -0.17 -6.86 10.68
N ALA A 97 0.51 -7.91 11.16
CA ALA A 97 -0.14 -9.20 11.40
C ALA A 97 -1.26 -9.09 12.46
N THR A 98 -1.06 -8.25 13.49
CA THR A 98 -2.08 -7.99 14.51
C THR A 98 -3.29 -7.27 13.93
N ALA A 99 -3.09 -6.23 13.12
CA ALA A 99 -4.18 -5.48 12.48
C ALA A 99 -4.97 -6.35 11.49
N LEU A 100 -4.28 -7.12 10.64
CA LEU A 100 -4.93 -8.06 9.72
C LEU A 100 -5.74 -9.12 10.47
N THR A 101 -5.19 -9.67 11.56
CA THR A 101 -5.89 -10.66 12.40
C THR A 101 -7.14 -10.08 13.05
N ALA A 102 -7.06 -8.84 13.55
CA ALA A 102 -8.19 -8.16 14.19
C ALA A 102 -9.38 -7.95 13.22
N LEU A 103 -9.09 -7.75 11.94
CA LEU A 103 -10.09 -7.61 10.89
C LEU A 103 -10.45 -8.92 10.17
N GLY A 104 -9.88 -10.07 10.56
CA GLY A 104 -10.13 -11.35 9.92
C GLY A 104 -9.54 -11.49 8.50
N ILE A 105 -8.58 -10.64 8.14
CA ILE A 105 -7.96 -10.59 6.80
C ILE A 105 -6.72 -11.48 6.76
N LYS A 106 -6.55 -12.22 5.67
CA LYS A 106 -5.34 -13.00 5.40
C LYS A 106 -4.31 -12.15 4.67
N TYR A 107 -3.05 -12.32 5.01
CA TYR A 107 -1.98 -11.62 4.29
C TYR A 107 -1.88 -12.09 2.84
N SER A 108 -1.83 -11.13 1.90
CA SER A 108 -1.43 -11.36 0.50
C SER A 108 -0.70 -10.13 -0.05
N ASP A 109 0.48 -10.35 -0.62
CA ASP A 109 1.33 -9.30 -1.21
C ASP A 109 1.28 -9.32 -2.75
N GLY A 110 0.17 -9.80 -3.30
CA GLY A 110 -0.11 -9.77 -4.73
C GLY A 110 -1.61 -9.71 -5.01
N LEU A 111 -1.94 -9.39 -6.26
CA LEU A 111 -3.32 -9.46 -6.75
C LEU A 111 -3.78 -10.91 -6.83
N ASN A 112 -4.93 -11.21 -6.22
CA ASN A 112 -5.53 -12.53 -6.24
C ASN A 112 -6.71 -12.56 -7.21
N TYR A 113 -6.86 -13.65 -7.95
CA TYR A 113 -7.95 -13.86 -8.90
C TYR A 113 -8.73 -15.09 -8.47
N VAL A 114 -9.85 -14.87 -7.79
CA VAL A 114 -10.66 -15.92 -7.17
C VAL A 114 -11.75 -16.39 -8.14
N PRO A 115 -12.03 -17.70 -8.25
CA PRO A 115 -13.16 -18.19 -9.03
C PRO A 115 -14.47 -17.53 -8.60
N GLY A 116 -15.26 -17.05 -9.57
CA GLY A 116 -16.50 -16.30 -9.32
C GLY A 116 -16.31 -14.78 -9.27
N MET A 117 -15.07 -14.28 -9.22
CA MET A 117 -14.73 -12.86 -9.40
C MET A 117 -14.11 -12.64 -10.79
N ALA A 118 -13.42 -11.51 -10.98
CA ALA A 118 -12.74 -11.23 -12.23
C ALA A 118 -11.56 -12.19 -12.46
N PRO A 119 -11.47 -12.83 -13.65
CA PRO A 119 -10.30 -13.64 -13.99
C PRO A 119 -9.09 -12.75 -14.28
N ARG A 120 -7.88 -13.32 -14.13
CA ARG A 120 -6.63 -12.62 -14.48
C ARG A 120 -6.62 -12.09 -15.91
N SER A 121 -7.24 -12.80 -16.84
CA SER A 121 -7.37 -12.38 -18.24
C SER A 121 -8.20 -11.11 -18.43
N ALA A 122 -9.02 -10.69 -17.45
CA ALA A 122 -9.72 -9.41 -17.51
C ALA A 122 -8.80 -8.22 -17.21
N ASN A 123 -7.74 -8.43 -16.42
CA ASN A 123 -6.78 -7.38 -16.08
C ASN A 123 -5.79 -7.16 -17.24
N GLN A 124 -6.22 -6.39 -18.24
CA GLN A 124 -5.37 -5.97 -19.35
C GLN A 124 -5.36 -4.44 -19.44
N SER A 125 -4.18 -3.85 -19.29
CA SER A 125 -4.00 -2.38 -19.21
C SER A 125 -4.39 -1.63 -20.48
N LYS A 126 -4.43 -2.32 -21.63
CA LYS A 126 -4.94 -1.77 -22.89
C LYS A 126 -6.42 -1.38 -22.84
N TYR A 127 -7.18 -1.89 -21.87
CA TYR A 127 -8.59 -1.55 -21.70
C TYR A 127 -8.80 -0.27 -20.86
N GLU A 128 -7.73 0.32 -20.32
CA GLU A 128 -7.82 1.57 -19.56
C GLU A 128 -8.22 2.72 -20.47
N LYS A 129 -9.29 3.42 -20.09
CA LYS A 129 -9.77 4.60 -20.78
C LYS A 129 -8.70 5.70 -20.77
N GLY A 130 -8.31 6.16 -21.95
CA GLY A 130 -7.24 7.15 -22.10
C GLY A 130 -5.82 6.58 -22.00
N GLY A 131 -5.69 5.25 -21.87
CA GLY A 131 -4.41 4.54 -21.78
C GLY A 131 -3.76 4.58 -20.40
N MET A 132 -2.90 3.61 -20.13
CA MET A 132 -2.17 3.48 -18.87
C MET A 132 -0.67 3.64 -19.10
N GLN A 133 -0.01 4.44 -18.24
CA GLN A 133 1.44 4.61 -18.27
C GLN A 133 2.16 3.28 -18.04
N VAL A 134 3.20 3.00 -18.83
CA VAL A 134 4.00 1.77 -18.73
C VAL A 134 5.14 1.99 -17.73
N LEU A 135 5.34 1.04 -16.81
CA LEU A 135 6.46 1.10 -15.88
C LEU A 135 7.77 0.90 -16.64
N SER A 136 8.78 1.74 -16.38
CA SER A 136 10.07 1.62 -17.05
C SER A 136 10.79 0.34 -16.62
N LYS A 137 11.68 -0.21 -17.46
CA LYS A 137 12.46 -1.41 -17.10
C LYS A 137 13.27 -1.23 -15.82
N GLU A 138 13.83 -0.03 -15.64
CA GLU A 138 14.63 0.32 -14.47
C GLU A 138 13.78 0.40 -13.17
N ASP A 139 12.55 0.90 -13.27
CA ASP A 139 11.61 0.91 -12.13
C ASP A 139 11.03 -0.49 -11.86
N LEU A 140 10.87 -1.32 -12.90
CA LEU A 140 10.46 -2.72 -12.76
C LEU A 140 11.51 -3.53 -12.00
N GLU A 141 12.79 -3.39 -12.34
CA GLU A 141 13.90 -4.01 -11.59
C GLU A 141 13.89 -3.59 -10.11
N THR A 142 13.58 -2.31 -9.84
CA THR A 142 13.47 -1.78 -8.48
C THR A 142 12.28 -2.40 -7.72
N LEU A 143 11.15 -2.59 -8.40
CA LEU A 143 9.97 -3.25 -7.82
C LEU A 143 10.25 -4.73 -7.52
N GLU A 144 10.87 -5.45 -8.45
CA GLU A 144 11.27 -6.86 -8.26
C GLU A 144 12.27 -7.01 -7.12
N GLN A 145 13.21 -6.09 -6.99
CA GLN A 145 14.10 -6.01 -5.84
C GLN A 145 13.31 -5.89 -4.53
N CYS A 146 12.37 -4.94 -4.44
CA CYS A 146 11.53 -4.77 -3.25
C CYS A 146 10.72 -6.03 -2.91
N GLN A 147 10.13 -6.68 -3.91
CA GLN A 147 9.38 -7.93 -3.70
C GLN A 147 10.28 -9.05 -3.17
N SER A 148 11.53 -9.15 -3.65
CA SER A 148 12.50 -10.12 -3.12
C SER A 148 12.87 -9.82 -1.66
N MET A 149 12.93 -8.55 -1.28
CA MET A 149 13.19 -8.11 0.10
C MET A 149 12.03 -8.52 1.02
N TYR A 150 10.79 -8.31 0.61
CA TYR A 150 9.62 -8.78 1.36
C TYR A 150 9.66 -10.29 1.62
N ARG A 151 9.98 -11.12 0.60
CA ARG A 151 10.05 -12.59 0.73
C ARG A 151 11.07 -13.08 1.74
N ARG A 152 12.14 -12.32 1.98
CA ARG A 152 13.20 -12.63 2.97
C ARG A 152 13.02 -11.93 4.31
N GLY A 153 11.88 -11.26 4.54
CA GLY A 153 11.55 -10.61 5.81
C GLY A 153 12.16 -9.21 5.97
N GLU A 154 12.59 -8.60 4.87
CA GLU A 154 13.04 -7.21 4.79
C GLU A 154 11.85 -6.33 4.34
N CYS A 155 11.01 -5.98 5.31
CA CYS A 155 9.86 -5.09 5.10
C CYS A 155 10.30 -3.61 5.11
N PRO A 156 9.50 -2.69 4.51
CA PRO A 156 9.71 -1.26 4.68
C PRO A 156 9.55 -0.89 6.16
N PRO A 157 10.18 0.20 6.61
CA PRO A 157 10.18 0.60 8.01
C PRO A 157 8.84 1.26 8.34
N LEU A 158 7.78 0.46 8.44
CA LEU A 158 6.40 0.90 8.65
C LEU A 158 5.79 0.14 9.83
N VAL A 159 4.94 0.82 10.59
CA VAL A 159 4.16 0.24 11.68
C VAL A 159 2.69 0.57 11.48
N VAL A 160 1.83 -0.39 11.82
CA VAL A 160 0.38 -0.17 11.86
C VAL A 160 0.00 0.22 13.29
N VAL A 161 -0.64 1.38 13.45
CA VAL A 161 -0.99 1.97 14.74
C VAL A 161 -2.50 2.25 14.79
N PHE A 162 -3.17 1.81 15.86
CA PHE A 162 -4.58 2.14 16.06
C PHE A 162 -4.72 3.54 16.66
N ASP A 163 -5.49 4.39 15.98
CA ASP A 163 -5.89 5.73 16.38
C ASP A 163 -7.41 5.73 16.67
N PRO A 164 -7.88 6.21 17.83
CA PRO A 164 -9.30 6.21 18.15
C PRO A 164 -10.19 7.02 17.20
N LEU A 165 -9.63 7.98 16.46
CA LEU A 165 -10.38 8.84 15.56
C LEU A 165 -10.28 8.39 14.09
N GLU A 166 -9.14 7.80 13.72
CA GLU A 166 -8.84 7.41 12.34
C GLU A 166 -8.83 5.89 12.10
N GLY A 167 -8.98 5.08 13.15
CA GLY A 167 -8.87 3.62 13.07
C GLY A 167 -7.42 3.16 12.92
N TYR A 168 -7.20 2.08 12.16
CA TYR A 168 -5.84 1.63 11.87
C TYR A 168 -5.16 2.57 10.87
N THR A 169 -4.01 3.10 11.26
CA THR A 169 -3.18 4.02 10.46
C THR A 169 -1.79 3.42 10.24
N VAL A 170 -1.04 3.96 9.29
CA VAL A 170 0.35 3.55 9.03
C VAL A 170 1.31 4.71 9.28
N GLU A 171 2.34 4.45 10.08
CA GLU A 171 3.37 5.43 10.42
C GLU A 171 4.75 4.91 10.02
N ALA A 172 5.64 5.83 9.62
CA ALA A 172 7.01 5.50 9.30
C ALA A 172 7.81 5.19 10.58
N ASP A 173 8.37 4.00 10.69
CA ASP A 173 9.31 3.64 11.76
C ASP A 173 10.78 3.85 11.34
N GLY A 174 11.01 4.62 10.28
CA GLY A 174 12.33 5.00 9.79
C GLY A 174 12.22 6.11 8.75
N PRO A 175 13.34 6.75 8.36
CA PRO A 175 13.31 7.73 7.29
C PRO A 175 12.97 7.06 5.95
N ILE A 176 12.06 7.64 5.18
CA ILE A 176 11.70 7.21 3.83
C ILE A 176 11.97 8.37 2.88
N LYS A 177 12.75 8.14 1.82
CA LYS A 177 13.10 9.20 0.87
C LYS A 177 12.01 9.46 -0.14
N ASP A 178 11.99 10.65 -0.73
CA ASP A 178 11.20 10.96 -1.93
C ASP A 178 11.42 9.88 -3.02
N LEU A 179 10.35 9.54 -3.74
CA LEU A 179 10.30 8.51 -4.78
C LEU A 179 10.51 7.06 -4.30
N THR A 180 10.51 6.80 -2.99
CA THR A 180 10.62 5.42 -2.46
C THR A 180 9.32 4.64 -2.68
N PHE A 181 9.43 3.43 -3.20
CA PHE A 181 8.35 2.45 -3.24
C PHE A 181 7.93 2.06 -1.81
N ILE A 182 6.64 2.16 -1.51
CA ILE A 182 6.07 1.86 -0.19
C ILE A 182 5.47 0.46 -0.19
N ALA A 183 4.43 0.27 -1.00
CA ALA A 183 3.70 -0.98 -1.13
C ALA A 183 2.95 -1.03 -2.46
N GLU A 184 2.61 -2.24 -2.91
CA GLU A 184 1.58 -2.45 -3.91
C GLU A 184 0.22 -2.53 -3.21
N TYR A 185 -0.83 -1.96 -3.81
CA TYR A 185 -2.19 -2.14 -3.32
C TYR A 185 -2.68 -3.53 -3.75
N THR A 186 -2.95 -4.41 -2.78
CA THR A 186 -3.22 -5.84 -3.03
C THR A 186 -4.54 -6.28 -2.44
N GLY A 187 -5.11 -7.33 -3.04
CA GLY A 187 -6.39 -7.90 -2.64
C GLY A 187 -6.97 -8.78 -3.74
N ASP A 188 -8.21 -9.20 -3.54
CA ASP A 188 -8.97 -9.92 -4.56
C ASP A 188 -9.38 -8.96 -5.68
N VAL A 189 -9.18 -9.35 -6.93
CA VAL A 189 -9.60 -8.54 -8.08
C VAL A 189 -11.00 -8.93 -8.51
N ASP A 190 -11.88 -7.95 -8.61
CA ASP A 190 -13.28 -8.16 -8.99
C ASP A 190 -13.78 -7.06 -9.93
N TYR A 191 -14.94 -7.29 -10.54
CA TYR A 191 -15.62 -6.28 -11.32
C TYR A 191 -16.33 -5.27 -10.40
N LEU A 192 -16.27 -3.97 -10.74
CA LEU A 192 -16.94 -2.93 -9.96
C LEU A 192 -18.44 -3.19 -9.78
N LYS A 193 -19.12 -3.67 -10.84
CA LYS A 193 -20.55 -4.03 -10.80
C LYS A 193 -20.90 -5.09 -9.74
N ASN A 194 -19.95 -5.96 -9.37
CA ASN A 194 -20.16 -6.98 -8.35
C ASN A 194 -20.06 -6.40 -6.93
N ARG A 195 -19.58 -5.15 -6.80
CA ARG A 195 -19.24 -4.49 -5.54
C ARG A 195 -20.08 -3.22 -5.28
N GLU A 196 -21.13 -2.98 -6.07
CA GLU A 196 -22.02 -1.80 -5.91
C GLU A 196 -22.73 -1.73 -4.56
N LYS A 197 -22.92 -2.89 -3.90
CA LYS A 197 -23.58 -3.02 -2.58
C LYS A 197 -22.62 -3.50 -1.50
N ASP A 198 -21.32 -3.43 -1.76
CA ASP A 198 -20.28 -3.84 -0.82
C ASP A 198 -20.11 -2.76 0.26
N ASP A 199 -19.91 -3.18 1.51
CA ASP A 199 -19.68 -2.31 2.67
C ASP A 199 -18.18 -2.09 2.95
N CYS A 200 -17.30 -2.65 2.12
CA CYS A 200 -15.86 -2.48 2.22
C CYS A 200 -15.45 -1.01 1.95
N ASP A 201 -14.87 -0.39 2.96
CA ASP A 201 -14.31 0.96 2.95
C ASP A 201 -12.93 1.06 2.27
N SER A 202 -12.40 -0.04 1.76
CA SER A 202 -11.01 -0.13 1.28
C SER A 202 -10.94 -0.56 -0.19
N ILE A 203 -11.99 -0.36 -0.98
CA ILE A 203 -12.01 -0.71 -2.39
C ILE A 203 -11.13 0.27 -3.18
N MET A 204 -10.25 -0.26 -4.04
CA MET A 204 -9.32 0.53 -4.85
C MET A 204 -9.52 0.25 -6.34
N THR A 205 -9.70 1.30 -7.15
CA THR A 205 -9.81 1.17 -8.61
C THR A 205 -8.53 0.59 -9.22
N LEU A 206 -8.67 -0.49 -10.00
CA LEU A 206 -7.56 -1.14 -10.72
C LEU A 206 -7.51 -0.69 -12.18
N LEU A 207 -8.65 -0.81 -12.88
CA LEU A 207 -8.79 -0.62 -14.31
C LEU A 207 -10.13 0.08 -14.58
N LEU A 208 -10.10 1.23 -15.25
CA LEU A 208 -11.31 1.93 -15.69
C LEU A 208 -11.49 1.72 -17.18
N SER A 209 -12.51 0.96 -17.55
CA SER A 209 -12.79 0.66 -18.95
C SER A 209 -13.82 1.62 -19.54
N GLU A 210 -13.82 1.77 -20.86
CA GLU A 210 -14.91 2.47 -21.57
C GLU A 210 -16.27 1.77 -21.38
N ASP A 211 -16.24 0.44 -21.25
CA ASP A 211 -17.39 -0.37 -20.87
C ASP A 211 -17.39 -0.54 -19.33
N PRO A 212 -18.31 0.11 -18.60
CA PRO A 212 -18.34 0.06 -17.14
C PRO A 212 -18.46 -1.36 -16.57
N SER A 213 -19.00 -2.31 -17.35
CA SER A 213 -19.14 -3.71 -16.92
C SER A 213 -17.80 -4.47 -16.86
N LYS A 214 -16.73 -3.88 -17.41
CA LYS A 214 -15.36 -4.39 -17.43
C LYS A 214 -14.42 -3.63 -16.50
N THR A 215 -14.90 -2.60 -15.81
CA THR A 215 -14.12 -1.91 -14.78
C THR A 215 -13.79 -2.86 -13.64
N LEU A 216 -12.53 -2.84 -13.21
CA LEU A 216 -12.01 -3.70 -12.16
C LEU A 216 -11.61 -2.90 -10.93
N VAL A 217 -11.80 -3.52 -9.77
CA VAL A 217 -11.40 -3.01 -8.47
C VAL A 217 -10.61 -4.07 -7.70
N ILE A 218 -9.80 -3.62 -6.75
CA ILE A 218 -9.12 -4.45 -5.75
C ILE A 218 -9.94 -4.37 -4.47
N CYS A 219 -10.31 -5.53 -3.94
CA CYS A 219 -11.08 -5.71 -2.73
C CYS A 219 -10.19 -6.38 -1.67
N PRO A 220 -9.66 -5.63 -0.69
CA PRO A 220 -8.78 -6.19 0.32
C PRO A 220 -9.54 -6.79 1.52
N ASP A 221 -10.81 -7.18 1.35
CA ASP A 221 -11.75 -7.65 2.38
C ASP A 221 -11.32 -8.99 3.02
N LYS A 222 -10.84 -9.93 2.21
CA LYS A 222 -10.41 -11.27 2.67
C LYS A 222 -8.90 -11.45 2.63
N PHE A 223 -8.26 -10.83 1.64
CA PHE A 223 -6.82 -10.90 1.41
C PHE A 223 -6.27 -9.50 1.22
N GLY A 224 -5.16 -9.15 1.87
CA GLY A 224 -4.54 -7.83 1.70
C GLY A 224 -3.20 -7.68 2.41
N ASN A 225 -2.55 -6.53 2.22
CA ASN A 225 -1.29 -6.18 2.88
C ASN A 225 -1.42 -4.84 3.61
N ILE A 226 -0.28 -4.16 3.86
CA ILE A 226 -0.25 -2.89 4.60
C ILE A 226 -0.95 -1.72 3.87
N SER A 227 -1.06 -1.78 2.55
CA SER A 227 -1.56 -0.68 1.71
C SER A 227 -2.97 -0.22 2.08
N ARG A 228 -3.84 -1.14 2.51
CA ARG A 228 -5.22 -0.85 2.91
C ARG A 228 -5.33 -0.01 4.18
N PHE A 229 -4.27 0.06 4.99
CA PHE A 229 -4.25 0.79 6.26
C PHE A 229 -3.68 2.21 6.13
N ILE A 230 -3.28 2.63 4.92
CA ILE A 230 -2.75 3.98 4.70
C ILE A 230 -3.92 4.96 4.51
N ASN A 231 -3.93 6.04 5.28
CA ASN A 231 -5.05 6.97 5.36
C ASN A 231 -5.13 7.92 4.16
N GLY A 232 -6.33 8.44 3.95
CA GLY A 232 -6.62 9.45 2.95
C GLY A 232 -6.58 10.86 3.54
N ILE A 233 -6.31 11.86 2.71
CA ILE A 233 -6.48 13.28 3.10
C ILE A 233 -7.94 13.72 2.98
N ASN A 234 -8.35 14.70 3.78
CA ASN A 234 -9.61 15.42 3.56
C ASN A 234 -9.48 16.34 2.34
N ASN A 235 -10.19 16.02 1.24
CA ASN A 235 -10.13 16.82 0.00
C ASN A 235 -10.84 18.18 0.11
N HIS A 236 -11.62 18.40 1.16
CA HIS A 236 -12.41 19.61 1.39
C HIS A 236 -11.73 20.61 2.34
N ASN A 237 -10.63 20.20 2.98
CA ASN A 237 -9.83 21.06 3.85
C ASN A 237 -8.50 21.45 3.16
N PRO A 238 -8.29 22.74 2.83
CA PRO A 238 -7.05 23.20 2.18
C PRO A 238 -5.77 22.89 2.96
N PHE A 239 -5.85 22.74 4.29
CA PHE A 239 -4.71 22.40 5.13
C PHE A 239 -4.39 20.90 5.12
N ALA A 240 -5.38 20.03 4.89
CA ALA A 240 -5.20 18.58 4.88
C ALA A 240 -4.32 18.12 3.69
N LYS A 241 -4.34 18.85 2.57
CA LYS A 241 -3.44 18.58 1.43
C LYS A 241 -1.95 18.66 1.80
N LYS A 242 -1.59 19.40 2.86
CA LYS A 242 -0.21 19.45 3.37
C LYS A 242 0.21 18.16 4.10
N LYS A 243 -0.75 17.35 4.57
CA LYS A 243 -0.50 16.05 5.19
C LYS A 243 -0.06 15.00 4.17
N GLN A 244 -0.44 15.16 2.90
CA GLN A 244 -0.09 14.22 1.84
C GLN A 244 1.44 14.08 1.71
N ASN A 245 1.91 12.85 1.84
CA ASN A 245 3.33 12.50 1.75
C ASN A 245 3.61 11.27 0.87
N CYS A 246 2.55 10.59 0.43
CA CYS A 246 2.63 9.57 -0.59
C CYS A 246 1.53 9.74 -1.65
N LYS A 247 1.66 8.99 -2.74
CA LYS A 247 0.73 8.98 -3.86
C LYS A 247 0.47 7.56 -4.33
N CYS A 248 -0.81 7.30 -4.60
CA CYS A 248 -1.27 6.11 -5.30
C CYS A 248 -1.17 6.34 -6.82
N VAL A 249 -0.51 5.43 -7.53
CA VAL A 249 -0.29 5.51 -8.98
C VAL A 249 -0.56 4.16 -9.65
N ARG A 250 -1.22 4.21 -10.81
CA ARG A 250 -1.52 3.01 -11.62
C ARG A 250 -0.50 2.90 -12.76
N TYR A 251 0.04 1.70 -12.95
CA TYR A 251 1.01 1.39 -14.00
C TYR A 251 0.62 0.10 -14.74
N SER A 252 0.95 0.08 -16.03
CA SER A 252 0.96 -1.13 -16.84
C SER A 252 2.29 -1.84 -16.64
N ILE A 253 2.26 -3.04 -16.07
CA ILE A 253 3.42 -3.93 -15.89
C ILE A 253 3.14 -5.22 -16.65
N ASN A 254 3.94 -5.52 -17.67
CA ASN A 254 3.75 -6.70 -18.53
C ASN A 254 2.32 -6.83 -19.13
N GLY A 255 1.66 -5.69 -19.36
CA GLY A 255 0.30 -5.64 -19.91
C GLY A 255 -0.83 -5.75 -18.88
N GLU A 256 -0.52 -5.89 -17.59
CA GLU A 256 -1.49 -5.91 -16.49
C GLU A 256 -1.49 -4.58 -15.73
N CYS A 257 -2.65 -4.15 -15.24
CA CYS A 257 -2.76 -3.00 -14.35
C CYS A 257 -2.24 -3.36 -12.97
N ARG A 258 -1.46 -2.46 -12.36
CA ARG A 258 -0.92 -2.57 -11.01
C ARG A 258 -1.02 -1.22 -10.31
N VAL A 259 -1.29 -1.23 -9.01
CA VAL A 259 -1.48 -0.03 -8.20
C VAL A 259 -0.35 0.06 -7.18
N LEU A 260 0.45 1.12 -7.24
CA LEU A 260 1.63 1.32 -6.39
C LEU A 260 1.47 2.56 -5.51
N LEU A 261 1.97 2.48 -4.28
CA LEU A 261 2.11 3.61 -3.37
C LEU A 261 3.58 4.05 -3.33
N VAL A 262 3.82 5.34 -3.57
CA VAL A 262 5.16 5.92 -3.66
C VAL A 262 5.23 7.19 -2.82
N ALA A 263 6.34 7.38 -2.10
CA ALA A 263 6.59 8.61 -1.36
C ALA A 263 6.76 9.81 -2.34
N THR A 264 6.17 10.95 -2.01
CA THR A 264 6.23 12.18 -2.84
C THR A 264 7.12 13.27 -2.26
N ARG A 265 7.73 12.98 -1.11
CA ARG A 265 8.73 13.78 -0.42
C ARG A 265 9.45 12.89 0.59
N ASP A 266 10.50 13.42 1.21
CA ASP A 266 11.09 12.77 2.37
C ASP A 266 10.07 12.72 3.54
N ILE A 267 10.02 11.57 4.19
CA ILE A 267 9.13 11.24 5.31
C ILE A 267 10.01 10.90 6.52
N SER A 268 9.73 11.55 7.64
CA SER A 268 10.49 11.33 8.88
C SER A 268 9.94 10.16 9.67
N LYS A 269 10.78 9.55 10.52
CA LYS A 269 10.30 8.56 11.50
C LYS A 269 9.23 9.20 12.41
N GLY A 270 8.15 8.47 12.67
CA GLY A 270 6.97 8.88 13.44
C GLY A 270 5.92 9.60 12.59
N GLU A 271 6.19 9.87 11.32
CA GLU A 271 5.24 10.54 10.45
C GLU A 271 4.21 9.56 9.90
N ARG A 272 2.92 9.91 10.01
CA ARG A 272 1.81 9.13 9.46
C ARG A 272 1.72 9.29 7.95
N LEU A 273 1.46 8.19 7.24
CA LEU A 273 1.35 8.18 5.79
C LEU A 273 -0.06 8.57 5.35
N TYR A 274 -0.13 9.52 4.41
CA TYR A 274 -1.36 9.96 3.79
C TYR A 274 -1.21 10.06 2.26
N TYR A 275 -2.19 9.56 1.54
CA TYR A 275 -2.35 9.80 0.11
C TYR A 275 -3.74 10.37 -0.22
N ASP A 276 -3.94 10.75 -1.47
CA ASP A 276 -5.24 11.20 -1.96
C ASP A 276 -6.06 10.00 -2.46
N TYR A 277 -7.11 9.63 -1.72
CA TYR A 277 -8.03 8.56 -2.13
C TYR A 277 -8.75 8.91 -3.43
N ASN A 278 -8.96 10.20 -3.69
CA ASN A 278 -9.63 10.72 -4.88
C ASN A 278 -8.64 11.23 -5.93
N GLY A 279 -7.47 10.59 -6.03
CA GLY A 279 -6.39 11.01 -6.93
C GLY A 279 -6.71 10.88 -8.43
N TYR A 280 -7.83 10.24 -8.80
CA TYR A 280 -8.31 10.13 -10.18
C TYR A 280 -9.84 10.34 -10.26
N GLU A 281 -10.61 9.46 -9.60
CA GLU A 281 -12.06 9.59 -9.43
C GLU A 281 -12.38 10.28 -8.10
N HIS A 282 -13.60 10.80 -7.93
CA HIS A 282 -14.04 11.51 -6.70
C HIS A 282 -15.14 10.75 -5.96
N GLU A 283 -15.04 9.42 -5.94
CA GLU A 283 -16.08 8.53 -5.40
C GLU A 283 -15.96 8.30 -3.88
N TYR A 284 -14.81 8.63 -3.27
CA TYR A 284 -14.60 8.41 -1.84
C TYR A 284 -14.98 9.65 -1.01
N PRO A 285 -15.96 9.58 -0.10
CA PRO A 285 -16.37 10.74 0.69
C PRO A 285 -15.34 11.05 1.79
N THR A 286 -14.57 12.12 1.64
CA THR A 286 -13.48 12.48 2.60
C THR A 286 -13.82 13.66 3.53
N HIS A 287 -15.06 14.17 3.52
CA HIS A 287 -15.49 15.30 4.36
C HIS A 287 -15.28 15.08 5.86
N HIS A 288 -15.39 13.84 6.31
CA HIS A 288 -15.28 13.44 7.72
C HIS A 288 -13.84 13.14 8.15
N PHE A 289 -12.87 13.18 7.23
CA PHE A 289 -11.46 12.95 7.55
C PHE A 289 -10.86 14.15 8.31
N LEU A 290 -9.87 13.89 9.16
CA LEU A 290 -9.21 14.87 10.03
C LEU A 290 -8.14 15.71 9.33
#